data_AF-A0A8B9QPE5-F1
#
_entry.id   AF-A0A8B9QPE5-F1
#
_cell.length_a   1.000
_cell.length_b   1.000
_cell.length_c   1.000
_cell.angle_alpha   90.00
_cell.angle_beta   90.00
_cell.angle_gamma   90.00
#
_symmetry.space_group_name_H-M   'P 1'
#
loop_
_entity.id
_entity.type
_entity.pdbx_description
1 polymer ?
#
loop_
_entity_poly.entity_id
_entity_poly.type
_entity_poly.pdbx_seq_one_letter_code
_entity_poly.pdbx_strand_id
1 'polypeptide(L)'
;MKTLSALLLLSTLLGAHTAPSRRPSCYKRALKDHNCHGIHEGTENLRQIDGSLKDHFWEGKGCETVCYCNFKELLCCPKEIFFGPKVSFVIPCNSE
;
A
#
# COMPACT_ATOMS: atom_id res chain seq x y z
N MET A 1 -10.97 33.97 -33.36
CA MET A 1 -11.56 32.71 -32.85
C MET A 1 -10.55 31.68 -32.35
N LYS A 2 -9.32 31.60 -32.92
CA LYS A 2 -8.29 30.65 -32.46
C LYS A 2 -7.81 30.86 -31.01
N THR A 3 -7.76 32.10 -30.54
CA THR A 3 -7.29 32.45 -29.19
C THR A 3 -8.24 31.96 -28.08
N LEU A 4 -9.55 32.07 -28.28
CA LEU A 4 -10.54 31.55 -27.33
C LEU A 4 -10.44 30.04 -27.13
N SER A 5 -10.17 29.30 -28.21
CA SER A 5 -10.04 27.84 -28.17
C SER A 5 -8.79 27.41 -27.40
N ALA A 6 -7.66 28.12 -27.59
CA ALA A 6 -6.45 27.89 -26.81
C ALA A 6 -6.66 28.17 -25.31
N LEU A 7 -7.35 29.26 -24.97
CA LEU A 7 -7.69 29.62 -23.58
C LEU A 7 -8.59 28.56 -22.91
N LEU A 8 -9.58 28.02 -23.63
CA LEU A 8 -10.41 26.92 -23.12
C LEU A 8 -9.58 25.66 -22.85
N LEU A 9 -8.69 25.28 -23.77
CA LEU A 9 -7.81 24.12 -23.61
C LEU A 9 -6.82 24.26 -22.43
N LEU A 10 -6.29 25.46 -22.20
CA LEU A 10 -5.43 25.75 -21.04
C LEU A 10 -6.19 25.65 -19.72
N SER A 11 -7.46 26.10 -19.68
CA SER A 11 -8.26 26.07 -18.46
C SER A 11 -8.64 24.65 -18.02
N THR A 12 -8.80 23.71 -18.95
CA THR A 12 -9.06 22.29 -18.61
C THR A 12 -7.82 21.57 -18.09
N LEU A 13 -6.62 21.93 -18.55
CA LEU A 13 -5.35 21.39 -18.05
C LEU A 13 -5.06 21.81 -16.61
N LEU A 14 -5.38 23.06 -16.22
CA LEU A 14 -5.20 23.52 -14.83
C LEU A 14 -6.17 22.83 -13.84
N GLY A 15 -7.32 22.35 -14.31
CA GLY A 15 -8.31 21.65 -13.48
C GLY A 15 -7.94 20.20 -13.13
N ALA A 16 -6.99 19.60 -13.85
CA ALA A 16 -6.66 18.17 -13.70
C ALA A 16 -5.69 17.85 -12.54
N HIS A 17 -5.09 18.86 -11.90
CA HIS A 17 -4.02 18.66 -10.91
C HIS A 17 -4.46 18.80 -9.44
N THR A 18 -5.75 18.97 -9.15
CA THR A 18 -6.24 19.19 -7.78
C THR A 18 -7.11 18.07 -7.23
N ALA A 19 -7.30 16.97 -7.96
CA ALA A 19 -7.89 15.78 -7.36
C ALA A 19 -6.93 15.30 -6.24
N PRO A 20 -7.40 15.17 -4.98
CA PRO A 20 -6.59 14.56 -3.95
C PRO A 20 -6.13 13.21 -4.49
N SER A 21 -4.81 12.99 -4.58
CA SER A 21 -4.28 11.64 -4.74
C SER A 21 -5.05 10.78 -3.75
N ARG A 22 -5.80 9.78 -4.22
CA ARG A 22 -6.53 8.86 -3.34
C ARG A 22 -5.48 8.26 -2.43
N ARG A 23 -5.27 8.84 -1.26
CA ARG A 23 -4.31 8.32 -0.30
C ARG A 23 -4.81 6.92 0.00
N PRO A 24 -4.05 5.88 -0.36
CA PRO A 24 -4.51 4.54 -0.13
C PRO A 24 -4.80 4.41 1.37
N SER A 25 -5.98 3.92 1.73
CA SER A 25 -6.40 3.79 3.13
C SER A 25 -6.09 2.39 3.62
N CYS A 26 -6.04 2.23 4.93
CA CYS A 26 -5.99 0.90 5.53
C CYS A 26 -7.27 0.11 5.22
N TYR A 27 -7.15 -1.20 5.11
CA TYR A 27 -8.27 -2.12 4.99
C TYR A 27 -8.04 -3.39 5.81
N LYS A 28 -9.15 -4.06 6.12
CA LYS A 28 -9.14 -5.36 6.80
C LYS A 28 -9.47 -6.47 5.82
N ARG A 29 -8.79 -7.60 5.96
CA ARG A 29 -9.03 -8.81 5.15
C ARG A 29 -9.11 -10.03 6.05
N ALA A 30 -10.23 -10.75 6.01
CA ALA A 30 -10.36 -12.02 6.71
C ALA A 30 -9.67 -13.15 5.93
N LEU A 31 -8.99 -14.04 6.64
CA LEU A 31 -8.41 -15.27 6.11
C LEU A 31 -9.40 -16.42 6.35
N LYS A 32 -9.95 -16.97 5.28
CA LYS A 32 -11.02 -17.97 5.36
C LYS A 32 -10.57 -19.27 6.02
N ASP A 33 -9.40 -19.77 5.65
CA ASP A 33 -9.02 -21.16 5.93
C ASP A 33 -7.75 -21.31 6.81
N HIS A 34 -7.03 -20.22 7.08
CA HIS A 34 -5.73 -20.25 7.76
C HIS A 34 -5.62 -19.18 8.83
N ASN A 35 -4.84 -19.46 9.89
CA ASN A 35 -4.28 -18.38 10.69
C ASN A 35 -3.11 -17.76 9.92
N CYS A 36 -2.87 -16.47 10.06
CA CYS A 36 -1.75 -15.83 9.35
C CYS A 36 -0.36 -16.28 9.85
N HIS A 37 -0.29 -16.93 11.01
CA HIS A 37 0.94 -17.54 11.53
C HIS A 37 1.36 -18.81 10.77
N GLY A 38 0.42 -19.45 10.06
CA GLY A 38 0.66 -20.64 9.24
C GLY A 38 0.80 -20.33 7.75
N ILE A 39 0.85 -19.04 7.37
CA ILE A 39 1.04 -18.63 5.98
C ILE A 39 2.51 -18.87 5.61
N HIS A 40 2.73 -19.81 4.70
CA HIS A 40 4.02 -20.01 4.07
C HIS A 40 4.29 -18.89 3.05
N GLU A 41 5.55 -18.52 2.90
CA GLU A 41 6.00 -17.50 1.93
C GLU A 41 5.40 -17.75 0.54
N GLY A 42 4.82 -16.70 -0.06
CA GLY A 42 4.18 -16.78 -1.39
C GLY A 42 2.71 -17.19 -1.38
N THR A 43 2.17 -17.64 -0.24
CA THR A 43 0.73 -17.89 -0.08
C THR A 43 0.01 -16.54 0.07
N GLU A 44 -1.17 -16.39 -0.54
CA GLU A 44 -2.01 -15.19 -0.34
C GLU A 44 -1.39 -13.85 -0.78
N ASN A 45 -0.32 -13.88 -1.62
CA ASN A 45 0.54 -12.75 -1.98
C ASN A 45 1.20 -12.06 -0.78
N LEU A 46 1.47 -12.79 0.30
CA LEU A 46 2.12 -12.27 1.49
C LEU A 46 3.57 -12.76 1.54
N ARG A 47 4.48 -11.82 1.79
CA ARG A 47 5.92 -12.07 1.97
C ARG A 47 6.34 -11.57 3.34
N GLN A 48 7.14 -12.33 4.05
CA GLN A 48 7.55 -11.97 5.39
C GLN A 48 8.49 -10.76 5.36
N ILE A 49 8.36 -9.83 6.32
CA ILE A 49 9.34 -8.75 6.47
C ILE A 49 10.51 -9.28 7.28
N ASP A 50 11.72 -9.03 6.79
CA ASP A 50 12.94 -9.65 7.29
C ASP A 50 13.19 -9.39 8.79
N GLY A 51 13.58 -10.46 9.51
CA GLY A 51 14.19 -10.61 10.84
C GLY A 51 13.62 -9.89 12.07
N SER A 52 12.90 -8.79 11.91
CA SER A 52 12.70 -7.77 12.96
C SER A 52 11.23 -7.48 13.27
N LEU A 53 10.31 -7.78 12.35
CA LEU A 53 8.89 -7.48 12.50
C LEU A 53 8.05 -8.76 12.45
N LYS A 54 7.85 -9.37 13.62
CA LYS A 54 6.94 -10.52 13.78
C LYS A 54 5.53 -10.14 13.34
N ASP A 55 4.83 -11.07 12.70
CA ASP A 55 3.43 -10.93 12.29
C ASP A 55 3.16 -9.81 11.27
N HIS A 56 4.22 -9.27 10.65
CA HIS A 56 4.13 -8.28 9.58
C HIS A 56 4.59 -8.85 8.24
N PHE A 57 3.87 -8.47 7.19
CA PHE A 57 4.07 -9.00 5.84
C PHE A 57 4.01 -7.87 4.81
N TRP A 58 4.83 -7.96 3.77
CA TRP A 58 4.61 -7.25 2.52
C TRP A 58 3.49 -7.92 1.73
N GLU A 59 2.55 -7.13 1.21
CA GLU A 59 1.50 -7.62 0.31
C GLU A 59 1.80 -7.28 -1.15
N GLY A 60 1.68 -8.28 -2.02
CA GLY A 60 1.93 -8.17 -3.44
C GLY A 60 3.41 -8.26 -3.81
N LYS A 61 3.75 -7.71 -4.98
CA LYS A 61 5.10 -7.79 -5.57
C LYS A 61 6.06 -6.72 -5.06
N GLY A 62 5.53 -5.64 -4.47
CA GLY A 62 6.30 -4.51 -3.98
C GLY A 62 6.40 -4.48 -2.45
N CYS A 63 6.82 -3.32 -1.95
CA CYS A 63 6.87 -3.00 -0.53
C CYS A 63 6.04 -1.74 -0.23
N GLU A 64 4.92 -1.61 -0.93
CA GLU A 64 4.01 -0.47 -0.83
C GLU A 64 2.99 -0.69 0.29
N THR A 65 2.53 -1.93 0.45
CA THR A 65 1.50 -2.31 1.41
C THR A 65 2.05 -3.29 2.44
N VAL A 66 1.84 -2.96 3.71
CA VAL A 66 2.21 -3.77 4.87
C VAL A 66 0.93 -4.29 5.50
N CYS A 67 0.90 -5.58 5.80
CA CYS A 67 -0.18 -6.22 6.55
C CYS A 67 0.32 -6.68 7.92
N TYR A 68 -0.46 -6.39 8.97
CA TYR A 68 -0.31 -6.99 10.28
C TYR A 68 -1.29 -8.14 10.47
N CYS A 69 -0.78 -9.26 10.97
CA CYS A 69 -1.54 -10.45 11.30
C CYS A 69 -2.16 -10.34 12.69
N ASN A 70 -3.49 -10.43 12.73
CA ASN A 70 -4.26 -10.63 13.95
C ASN A 70 -5.06 -11.93 13.84
N PHE A 71 -4.38 -13.05 14.08
CA PHE A 71 -4.94 -14.40 14.06
C PHE A 71 -5.56 -14.83 12.72
N LYS A 72 -6.83 -14.49 12.45
CA LYS A 72 -7.55 -14.78 11.19
C LYS A 72 -7.90 -13.53 10.39
N GLU A 73 -7.41 -12.37 10.81
CA GLU A 73 -7.61 -11.09 10.14
C GLU A 73 -6.26 -10.45 9.82
N LEU A 74 -6.17 -9.81 8.66
CA LEU A 74 -5.06 -8.94 8.28
C LEU A 74 -5.53 -7.49 8.28
N LEU A 75 -4.73 -6.61 8.86
CA LEU A 75 -4.86 -5.17 8.70
C LEU A 75 -3.76 -4.69 7.75
N CYS A 76 -4.14 -4.30 6.55
CA CYS A 76 -3.21 -3.89 5.50
C CYS A 76 -3.29 -2.38 5.27
N CYS A 77 -2.14 -1.72 5.20
CA CYS A 77 -2.03 -0.27 5.01
C CYS A 77 -0.82 0.05 4.12
N PRO A 78 -0.80 1.23 3.47
CA PRO A 78 0.43 1.75 2.87
C PRO A 78 1.52 1.87 3.91
N LYS A 79 2.78 1.58 3.54
CA LYS A 79 3.89 1.56 4.49
C LYS A 79 4.08 2.88 5.23
N GLU A 80 3.81 4.01 4.57
CA GLU A 80 3.96 5.35 5.13
C GLU A 80 2.89 5.65 6.19
N ILE A 81 1.73 5.01 6.07
CA ILE A 81 0.64 5.09 7.06
C ILE A 81 0.89 4.12 8.20
N PHE A 82 1.31 2.89 7.88
CA PHE A 82 1.51 1.83 8.86
C PHE A 82 2.63 2.15 9.85
N PHE A 83 3.82 2.47 9.34
CA PHE A 83 5.00 2.72 10.18
C PHE A 83 5.19 4.21 10.50
N GLY A 84 4.49 5.09 9.78
CA GLY A 84 4.78 6.51 9.78
C GLY A 84 6.03 6.86 8.95
N PRO A 85 6.19 8.14 8.57
CA PRO A 85 7.21 8.57 7.60
C PRO A 85 8.65 8.43 8.10
N LYS A 86 8.87 8.35 9.42
CA LYS A 86 10.22 8.21 10.01
C LYS A 86 10.70 6.77 10.13
N VAL A 87 9.81 5.79 10.05
CA VAL A 87 10.19 4.38 10.21
C VAL A 87 10.10 3.64 8.88
N SER A 88 9.22 4.07 7.96
CA SER A 88 9.02 3.43 6.66
C SER A 88 10.25 3.37 5.74
N PHE A 89 11.29 4.18 5.98
CA PHE A 89 12.52 4.18 5.19
C PHE A 89 13.56 3.15 5.65
N VAL A 90 13.48 2.67 6.90
CA VAL A 90 14.43 1.69 7.45
C VAL A 90 13.95 0.25 7.34
N ILE A 91 12.69 0.03 6.97
CA ILE A 91 12.14 -1.32 6.85
C ILE A 91 12.72 -1.99 5.60
N PRO A 92 13.42 -3.13 5.74
CA PRO A 92 14.03 -3.82 4.62
C PRO A 92 12.99 -4.27 3.60
N CYS A 93 13.33 -4.10 2.33
CA CYS A 93 12.51 -4.48 1.19
C CYS A 93 13.38 -5.23 0.19
N ASN A 94 13.25 -6.55 0.17
CA ASN A 94 13.80 -7.37 -0.90
C ASN A 94 12.70 -7.52 -1.96
N SER A 95 12.67 -6.60 -2.92
CA SER A 95 11.68 -6.59 -4.01
C SER A 95 12.07 -7.50 -5.18
N GLU A 96 13.04 -8.39 -5.00
CA GLU A 96 13.38 -9.41 -6.01
C GLU A 96 12.24 -10.42 -6.20
#